data_AF-A0A947BWJ3-F1
#
_entry.id   AF-A0A947BWJ3-F1
#
_cell.length_a   1.000
_cell.length_b   1.000
_cell.length_c   1.000
_cell.angle_alpha   90.00
_cell.angle_beta   90.00
_cell.angle_gamma   90.00
#
_symmetry.space_group_name_H-M   'P 1'
#
loop_
_entity.id
_entity.type
_entity.pdbx_description
1 polymer ?
#
loop_
_entity_poly.entity_id
_entity_poly.type
_entity_poly.pdbx_seq_one_letter_code
_entity_poly.pdbx_strand_id
1 'polypeptide(L)' 'MKNYRRAKKSIEVSDGESVRIIRELQELSQNGLAELTGIPQSTISAIENDRVQLGVEEAAA' A
#
# COMPACT_ATOMS: atom_id res chain seq x y z
N MET A 1 -10.17 9.30 -10.68
CA MET A 1 -10.26 8.02 -9.93
C MET A 1 -11.49 7.19 -10.36
N LYS A 2 -11.70 6.91 -11.66
CA LYS A 2 -12.95 6.25 -12.13
C LYS A 2 -12.87 4.73 -12.32
N ASN A 3 -11.69 4.12 -12.19
CA ASN A 3 -11.47 2.70 -12.51
C ASN A 3 -10.92 1.86 -11.33
N TYR A 4 -10.99 2.37 -10.10
CA TYR A 4 -10.59 1.56 -8.94
C TYR A 4 -11.58 0.41 -8.77
N ARG A 5 -11.09 -0.82 -8.92
CA ARG A 5 -11.84 -2.05 -8.63
C ARG A 5 -11.16 -2.74 -7.46
N ARG A 6 -11.92 -2.93 -6.38
CA ARG A 6 -11.44 -3.66 -5.21
C ARG A 6 -11.14 -5.11 -5.61
N ALA A 7 -9.97 -5.62 -5.23
CA ALA A 7 -9.62 -7.01 -5.44
C ALA A 7 -10.57 -7.94 -4.67
N LYS A 8 -10.92 -9.09 -5.25
CA LYS A 8 -11.78 -10.10 -4.60
C LYS A 8 -10.92 -10.89 -3.61
N LYS A 9 -11.15 -10.71 -2.29
CA LYS A 9 -10.41 -11.41 -1.23
C LYS A 9 -10.88 -12.88 -1.14
N SER A 10 -9.98 -13.84 -1.42
CA SER A 10 -10.23 -15.28 -1.25
C SER A 10 -9.80 -15.78 0.14
N ILE A 11 -8.91 -15.03 0.79
CA ILE A 11 -8.44 -15.18 2.16
C ILE A 11 -8.46 -13.80 2.82
N GLU A 12 -8.63 -13.75 4.14
CA GLU A 12 -8.54 -12.49 4.87
C GLU A 12 -7.08 -12.06 4.94
N VAL A 13 -6.77 -10.89 4.36
CA VAL A 13 -5.46 -10.25 4.41
C VAL A 13 -5.64 -8.78 4.75
N SER A 14 -4.69 -8.21 5.50
CA SER A 14 -4.67 -6.78 5.78
C SER A 14 -4.41 -5.99 4.50
N ASP A 15 -4.71 -4.69 4.54
CA ASP A 15 -4.47 -3.84 3.39
C ASP A 15 -2.96 -3.65 3.15
N GLY A 16 -2.15 -3.57 4.22
CA GLY A 16 -0.69 -3.57 4.14
C GLY A 16 -0.12 -4.86 3.55
N GLU A 17 -0.64 -6.00 3.99
CA GLU A 17 -0.24 -7.31 3.47
C GLU A 17 -0.62 -7.48 1.99
N SER A 18 -1.76 -6.95 1.56
CA SER A 18 -2.17 -6.93 0.15
C SER A 18 -1.18 -6.15 -0.72
N VAL A 19 -0.70 -5.00 -0.24
CA VAL A 19 0.31 -4.18 -0.94
C VAL A 19 1.63 -4.93 -1.04
N ARG A 20 2.09 -5.55 0.06
CA ARG A 20 3.32 -6.36 0.08
C ARG A 20 3.25 -7.52 -0.92
N ILE A 21 2.17 -8.28 -0.90
CA ILE A 21 1.96 -9.44 -1.79
C ILE A 21 2.05 -9.01 -3.25
N ILE A 22 1.31 -7.96 -3.64
CA ILE A 22 1.31 -7.49 -5.03
C ILE A 22 2.69 -6.99 -5.45
N ARG A 23 3.40 -6.25 -4.59
CA ARG A 23 4.76 -5.76 -4.87
C ARG A 23 5.73 -6.92 -5.12
N GLU A 24 5.71 -7.94 -4.26
CA GLU A 24 6.61 -9.09 -4.36
C GLU A 24 6.28 -9.97 -5.57
N LEU A 25 5.00 -10.14 -5.90
CA LEU A 25 4.58 -10.81 -7.15
C LEU A 25 5.06 -10.10 -8.41
N GLN A 26 5.33 -8.80 -8.32
CA GLN A 26 5.91 -7.99 -9.40
C GLN A 26 7.44 -7.91 -9.32
N GLU A 27 8.08 -8.67 -8.42
CA GLU A 27 9.53 -8.69 -8.21
C GLU A 27 10.12 -7.32 -7.84
N LEU A 28 9.31 -6.44 -7.26
CA LEU A 28 9.73 -5.09 -6.88
C LEU A 28 10.24 -5.07 -5.44
N SER A 29 11.33 -4.33 -5.21
CA SER A 29 11.68 -3.86 -3.85
C SER A 29 10.79 -2.68 -3.46
N GLN A 30 10.73 -2.32 -2.17
CA GLN A 30 10.00 -1.12 -1.75
C GLN A 30 10.59 0.16 -2.38
N ASN A 31 11.91 0.20 -2.61
CA ASN A 31 12.56 1.29 -3.36
C ASN A 31 12.15 1.30 -4.83
N GLY A 32 12.06 0.14 -5.47
CA GLY A 32 11.59 0.04 -6.86
C GLY A 32 10.15 0.50 -7.01
N LEU A 33 9.27 0.13 -6.06
CA LEU A 33 7.91 0.64 -6.04
C LEU A 33 7.86 2.15 -5.76
N ALA A 34 8.75 2.67 -4.90
CA ALA A 34 8.85 4.10 -4.61
C ALA A 34 9.20 4.91 -5.86
N GLU A 35 10.16 4.43 -6.65
CA GLU A 35 10.56 5.06 -7.90
C GLU A 35 9.42 5.07 -8.93
N LEU A 36 8.70 3.95 -9.08
CA LEU A 36 7.59 3.83 -10.03
C LEU A 36 6.36 4.68 -9.67
N THR A 37 6.11 4.88 -8.39
CA THR A 37 4.88 5.53 -7.89
C THR A 37 5.09 6.97 -7.43
N GLY A 38 6.34 7.37 -7.15
CA GLY A 38 6.67 8.62 -6.49
C GLY A 38 6.32 8.65 -4.99
N ILE A 39 5.84 7.54 -4.42
CA ILE A 39 5.54 7.43 -2.99
C ILE A 39 6.85 7.11 -2.26
N PRO A 40 7.21 7.82 -1.17
CA PRO A 40 8.43 7.53 -0.44
C PRO A 40 8.49 6.08 0.06
N GLN A 41 9.67 5.45 -0.01
CA GLN A 41 9.84 4.08 0.49
C GLN A 41 9.44 3.94 1.97
N SER A 42 9.68 4.96 2.79
CA SER A 42 9.24 4.98 4.19
C SER A 42 7.72 4.93 4.33
N THR A 43 6.97 5.59 3.44
CA THR A 43 5.51 5.53 3.38
C THR A 43 5.02 4.16 2.93
N ILE A 44 5.66 3.55 1.91
CA ILE A 44 5.36 2.17 1.47
C ILE A 44 5.61 1.19 2.61
N SER A 45 6.73 1.32 3.32
CA SER A 45 7.06 0.50 4.48
C SER A 45 6.05 0.66 5.61
N ALA A 46 5.57 1.89 5.87
CA ALA A 46 4.52 2.14 6.86
C ALA A 46 3.20 1.46 6.50
N ILE A 47 2.82 1.48 5.22
CA ILE A 47 1.65 0.77 4.69
C ILE A 47 1.81 -0.74 4.88
N GLU A 48 2.93 -1.32 4.44
CA GLU A 48 3.16 -2.77 4.47
C GLU A 48 3.28 -3.36 5.88
N ASN A 49 3.67 -2.55 6.86
CA ASN A 49 3.81 -2.98 8.25
C ASN A 49 2.61 -2.57 9.13
N ASP A 50 1.47 -2.22 8.53
CA ASP A 50 0.24 -1.78 9.21
C ASP A 50 0.48 -0.65 10.24
N ARG A 51 1.51 0.18 10.01
CA ARG A 51 1.82 1.38 10.81
C ARG A 51 1.01 2.60 10.40
N VAL A 52 0.03 2.44 9.51
CA VAL A 52 -0.90 3.50 9.12
C VAL A 52 -2.06 3.56 10.13
N GLN A 53 -1.72 3.80 11.40
CA GLN A 53 -2.53 4.72 12.20
C GLN A 53 -2.05 6.15 11.87
N LEU A 54 -2.00 6.51 10.58
CA LEU A 54 -1.71 7.88 10.16
C LEU A 54 -3.04 8.55 9.84
N GLY A 55 -3.64 9.09 10.90
CA GLY A 55 -4.36 10.37 10.87
C GLY A 55 -5.40 10.55 9.77
N VAL A 56 -6.46 9.72 9.78
CA VAL A 56 -7.73 10.14 9.13
C VAL A 56 -8.34 11.37 9.86
N GLU A 57 -7.75 11.82 10.97
CA GLU A 57 -8.21 12.99 11.72
C GLU A 57 -7.76 14.36 11.14
N GLU A 58 -6.80 14.46 10.21
CA GLU A 58 -6.32 15.78 9.73
C GLU A 58 -6.62 16.14 8.26
N ALA A 59 -7.37 15.33 7.52
CA ALA A 59 -7.79 15.69 6.15
C ALA A 59 -9.22 16.27 6.06
N ALA A 60 -9.87 16.53 7.20
CA ALA A 60 -11.18 17.16 7.27
C ALA A 60 -11.08 18.53 7.96
N ALA A 61 -10.41 19.48 7.30
CA ALA A 61 -10.50 20.92 7.59
C ALA A 61 -10.86 21.67 6.31
#